data_AF-A0A1M5L6K3-F1
#
_entry.id   AF-A0A1M5L6K3-F1
#
_cell.length_a   1.000
_cell.length_b   1.000
_cell.length_c   1.000
_cell.angle_alpha   90.00
_cell.angle_beta   90.00
_cell.angle_gamma   90.00
#
_symmetry.space_group_name_H-M   'P 1'
#
loop_
_entity.id
_entity.type
_entity.pdbx_description
1 polymer ?
#
loop_
_entity_poly.entity_id
_entity_poly.type
_entity_poly.pdbx_seq_one_letter_code
_entity_poly.pdbx_strand_id
1 'polypeptide(L)'
;MTRGGWCCIRDGCISMSRPDQHSPLVDLGQERPQLPARARNLSPIVPRASIAGRALVAVVAIMTFLASITTGTVLLVSASASEWQSEVASEITIQVRPAASRDLDRDAAAATQAVRNQSGIVEVRPFTKEESAKLLEPWLGTGLSLDDLPVPRVIVARVQPGTTLDLAALRRAVTLVAPTASVDDHRAWIERMRSMTGATLFAGIGILALVIMATVISVSFATRGAMAANRPIVEVLHFVGAGDRYIANRFLRHFLRLGLEGGVIGGGIAMLAFGFSESIAGWFSGTPVGDQFAALLGTFSLRPSGYLALAAQAVLIAAITAWASRRTLFATLNEID
;
A
#
# COMPACT_ATOMS: atom_id res chain seq x y z
N MET A 1 73.12 34.74 -55.53
CA MET A 1 74.39 35.09 -54.86
C MET A 1 74.18 36.35 -54.02
N THR A 2 73.77 36.19 -52.77
CA THR A 2 73.57 37.30 -51.82
C THR A 2 74.85 37.49 -51.00
N ARG A 3 75.46 38.68 -51.08
CA ARG A 3 76.70 39.03 -50.36
C ARG A 3 76.41 39.19 -48.86
N GLY A 4 76.85 38.26 -48.04
CA GLY A 4 76.90 38.41 -46.57
C GLY A 4 78.06 39.34 -46.17
N GLY A 5 77.77 40.40 -45.43
CA GLY A 5 78.77 41.35 -44.95
C GLY A 5 79.50 40.82 -43.71
N TRP A 6 80.82 40.94 -43.70
CA TRP A 6 81.69 40.58 -42.58
C TRP A 6 82.21 41.86 -41.91
N CYS A 7 82.16 41.92 -40.58
CA CYS A 7 82.78 42.98 -39.80
C CYS A 7 83.98 42.39 -39.05
N CYS A 8 85.18 42.89 -39.30
CA CYS A 8 86.41 42.41 -38.68
C CYS A 8 87.04 43.53 -37.86
N ILE A 9 87.32 43.24 -36.58
CA ILE A 9 88.15 44.07 -35.71
C ILE A 9 89.37 43.21 -35.32
N ARG A 10 90.46 43.87 -34.93
CA ARG A 10 91.86 43.42 -34.88
C ARG A 10 92.16 42.04 -34.25
N ASP A 11 91.21 41.44 -33.53
CA ASP A 11 91.37 40.12 -32.89
C ASP A 11 90.37 39.03 -33.37
N GLY A 12 89.65 39.23 -34.49
CA GLY A 12 88.85 38.17 -35.13
C GLY A 12 87.66 38.65 -35.98
N CYS A 13 87.23 37.83 -36.95
CA CYS A 13 86.08 38.11 -37.82
C CYS A 13 84.85 37.30 -37.40
N ILE A 14 83.72 37.98 -37.14
CA ILE A 14 82.44 37.36 -36.78
C ILE A 14 81.47 37.52 -37.96
N SER A 15 80.82 36.42 -38.36
CA SER A 15 79.75 36.42 -39.36
C SER A 15 78.47 37.00 -38.76
N MET A 16 78.02 38.16 -39.26
CA MET A 16 76.70 38.71 -38.92
C MET A 16 75.61 37.96 -39.72
N SER A 17 75.05 36.91 -39.12
CA SER A 17 73.76 36.36 -39.58
C SER A 17 72.64 37.34 -39.24
N ARG A 18 71.89 37.78 -40.26
CA ARG A 18 70.65 38.57 -40.10
C ARG A 18 69.71 37.88 -39.10
N PRO A 19 69.25 38.56 -38.04
CA PRO A 19 68.14 38.05 -37.25
C PRO A 19 66.84 38.46 -37.95
N ASP A 20 66.52 37.83 -39.08
CA ASP A 20 65.14 37.83 -39.58
C ASP A 20 64.37 36.77 -38.78
N GLN A 21 64.02 37.11 -37.54
CA GLN A 21 63.20 36.25 -36.68
C GLN A 21 62.01 37.05 -36.15
N HIS A 22 60.94 37.12 -36.95
CA HIS A 22 59.61 37.28 -36.38
C HIS A 22 59.24 35.98 -35.67
N SER A 23 59.75 35.80 -34.45
CA SER A 23 59.23 34.80 -33.52
C SER A 23 57.87 35.29 -33.02
N PRO A 24 56.75 34.60 -33.29
CA PRO A 24 55.50 34.92 -32.63
C PRO A 24 55.69 34.75 -31.12
N LEU A 25 55.40 35.80 -30.35
CA LEU A 25 55.65 35.88 -28.91
C LEU A 25 54.75 34.94 -28.07
N VAL A 26 53.84 34.20 -28.72
CA VAL A 26 53.04 33.13 -28.14
C VAL A 26 52.77 32.09 -29.24
N ASP A 27 53.41 30.93 -29.15
CA ASP A 27 53.01 29.74 -29.88
C ASP A 27 51.84 29.09 -29.13
N LEU A 28 50.60 29.44 -29.53
CA LEU A 28 49.42 28.68 -29.13
C LEU A 28 49.45 27.37 -29.92
N GLY A 29 50.22 26.40 -29.40
CA GLY A 29 50.36 25.09 -30.02
C GLY A 29 49.02 24.56 -30.51
N GLN A 30 49.00 23.96 -31.70
CA GLN A 30 47.80 23.37 -32.32
C GLN A 30 47.22 22.16 -31.56
N GLU A 31 47.65 21.92 -30.32
CA GLU A 31 47.05 20.93 -29.44
C GLU A 31 45.67 21.44 -28.99
N ARG A 32 44.67 21.12 -29.81
CA ARG A 32 43.29 21.01 -29.31
C ARG A 32 43.35 20.00 -28.17
N PRO A 33 43.06 20.37 -26.91
CA PRO A 33 43.08 19.41 -25.82
C PRO A 33 42.10 18.30 -26.18
N GLN A 34 42.63 17.12 -26.52
CA GLN A 34 41.83 15.92 -26.74
C GLN A 34 41.38 15.42 -25.38
N LEU A 35 40.39 16.11 -24.82
CA LEU A 35 39.69 15.64 -23.64
C LEU A 35 39.08 14.28 -24.00
N PRO A 36 39.42 13.19 -23.28
CA PRO A 36 38.84 11.88 -23.55
C PRO A 36 37.31 12.03 -23.52
N ALA A 37 36.61 11.43 -24.50
CA ALA A 37 35.16 11.58 -24.68
C ALA A 37 34.33 11.26 -23.40
N ARG A 38 34.94 10.55 -22.45
CA ARG A 38 34.39 10.20 -21.14
C ARG A 38 34.34 11.37 -20.13
N ALA A 39 35.13 12.42 -20.31
CA ALA A 39 35.14 13.61 -19.45
C ALA A 39 33.99 14.59 -19.73
N ARG A 40 33.30 14.47 -20.89
CA ARG A 40 32.12 15.29 -21.19
C ARG A 40 30.87 14.94 -20.38
N ASN A 41 30.91 13.92 -19.52
CA ASN A 41 29.71 13.32 -18.96
C ASN A 41 29.70 13.17 -17.43
N LEU A 42 30.44 13.99 -16.67
CA LEU A 42 30.56 13.80 -15.22
C LEU A 42 30.46 15.05 -14.33
N SER A 43 29.91 16.15 -14.83
CA SER A 43 29.49 17.25 -13.96
C SER A 43 27.97 17.44 -14.07
N PRO A 44 27.18 16.83 -13.18
CA PRO A 44 25.77 17.17 -13.06
C PRO A 44 25.66 18.68 -12.79
N ILE A 45 24.95 19.40 -13.66
CA ILE A 45 24.66 20.85 -13.54
C ILE A 45 23.91 21.20 -12.24
N VAL A 46 23.41 20.19 -11.53
CA VAL A 46 22.91 20.29 -10.16
C VAL A 46 23.69 19.29 -9.30
N PRO A 47 24.41 19.70 -8.23
CA PRO A 47 25.14 18.79 -7.35
C PRO A 47 24.21 17.68 -6.86
N ARG A 48 24.56 16.41 -7.14
CA ARG A 48 23.73 15.23 -6.83
C ARG A 48 23.60 14.90 -5.33
N ALA A 49 23.98 15.82 -4.44
CA ALA A 49 24.04 15.56 -3.01
C ALA A 49 23.84 16.82 -2.16
N SER A 50 22.91 17.72 -2.53
CA SER A 50 22.48 18.74 -1.59
C SER A 50 21.64 18.10 -0.47
N ILE A 51 21.78 18.61 0.76
CA ILE A 51 21.02 18.16 1.93
C ILE A 51 19.51 18.14 1.64
N ALA A 52 19.04 19.08 0.82
CA ALA A 52 17.64 19.17 0.37
C ALA A 52 17.16 17.95 -0.42
N GLY A 53 18.00 17.36 -1.29
CA GLY A 53 17.63 16.16 -2.06
C GLY A 53 17.48 14.93 -1.18
N ARG A 54 18.40 14.73 -0.22
CA ARG A 54 18.33 13.62 0.75
C ARG A 54 17.13 13.76 1.70
N ALA A 55 16.87 14.98 2.17
CA ALA A 55 15.69 15.26 2.99
C ALA A 55 14.39 14.94 2.25
N LEU A 56 14.30 15.28 0.96
CA LEU A 56 13.13 14.95 0.14
C LEU A 56 12.92 13.44 0.01
N VAL A 57 13.98 12.67 -0.28
CA VAL A 57 13.90 11.20 -0.37
C VAL A 57 13.42 10.62 0.96
N ALA A 58 13.95 11.09 2.09
CA ALA A 58 13.54 10.63 3.41
C ALA A 58 12.05 10.91 3.68
N VAL A 59 11.56 12.11 3.35
CA VAL A 59 10.14 12.46 3.52
C VAL A 59 9.25 11.59 2.65
N VAL A 60 9.59 11.42 1.37
CA VAL A 60 8.81 10.58 0.45
C VAL A 60 8.82 9.12 0.91
N ALA A 61 9.96 8.62 1.42
CA ALA A 61 10.05 7.28 1.99
C ALA A 61 9.14 7.10 3.21
N ILE A 62 9.16 8.04 4.15
CA ILE A 62 8.29 8.00 5.35
C ILE A 62 6.81 8.05 4.93
N MET A 63 6.43 8.96 4.03
CA MET A 63 5.04 9.07 3.57
C MET A 63 4.58 7.82 2.81
N THR A 64 5.44 7.24 1.97
CA THR A 64 5.15 5.99 1.26
C THR A 64 4.99 4.84 2.24
N PHE A 65 5.85 4.76 3.26
CA PHE A 65 5.75 3.76 4.31
C PHE A 65 4.44 3.89 5.09
N LEU A 66 4.09 5.10 5.54
CA LEU A 66 2.84 5.36 6.27
C LEU A 66 1.61 5.00 5.42
N ALA A 67 1.58 5.45 4.16
CA ALA A 67 0.52 5.09 3.23
C ALA A 67 0.42 3.56 3.05
N SER A 68 1.57 2.88 2.96
CA SER A 68 1.61 1.42 2.76
C SER A 68 1.12 0.67 3.99
N ILE A 69 1.47 1.13 5.20
CA ILE A 69 0.91 0.60 6.45
C ILE A 69 -0.61 0.80 6.48
N THR A 70 -1.10 2.00 6.19
CA THR A 70 -2.54 2.27 6.19
C THR A 70 -3.28 1.32 5.25
N THR A 71 -2.82 1.21 4.00
CA THR A 71 -3.43 0.32 3.01
C THR A 71 -3.34 -1.14 3.42
N GLY A 72 -2.17 -1.61 3.89
CA GLY A 72 -2.00 -2.99 4.37
C GLY A 72 -2.93 -3.32 5.54
N THR A 73 -3.06 -2.44 6.53
CA THR A 73 -3.97 -2.62 7.67
C THR A 73 -5.43 -2.68 7.21
N VAL A 74 -5.84 -1.79 6.31
CA VAL A 74 -7.22 -1.76 5.80
C VAL A 74 -7.53 -3.04 5.00
N LEU A 75 -6.59 -3.52 4.19
CA LEU A 75 -6.72 -4.77 3.46
C LEU A 75 -6.82 -5.98 4.40
N LEU A 76 -6.02 -6.00 5.48
CA LEU A 76 -6.05 -7.08 6.46
C LEU A 76 -7.40 -7.10 7.21
N VAL A 77 -7.84 -5.95 7.74
CA VAL A 77 -9.10 -5.84 8.48
C VAL A 77 -10.30 -6.21 7.59
N SER A 78 -10.30 -5.77 6.33
CA SER A 78 -11.38 -6.11 5.40
C SER A 78 -11.39 -7.58 5.00
N ALA A 79 -10.22 -8.21 4.83
CA ALA A 79 -10.12 -9.64 4.57
C ALA A 79 -10.64 -10.45 5.76
N SER A 80 -10.15 -10.19 6.97
CA SER A 80 -10.59 -10.87 8.20
C SER A 80 -12.10 -10.69 8.45
N ALA A 81 -12.61 -9.47 8.26
CA ALA A 81 -14.04 -9.21 8.39
C ALA A 81 -14.86 -9.99 7.34
N SER A 82 -14.38 -10.11 6.10
CA SER A 82 -15.09 -10.83 5.04
C SER A 82 -15.13 -12.34 5.26
N GLU A 83 -14.04 -12.93 5.75
CA GLU A 83 -13.95 -14.36 6.05
C GLU A 83 -14.89 -14.73 7.20
N TRP A 84 -14.82 -13.95 8.28
CA TRP A 84 -15.67 -14.15 9.45
C TRP A 84 -17.15 -13.92 9.15
N GLN A 85 -17.49 -12.91 8.35
CA GLN A 85 -18.87 -12.70 7.86
C GLN A 85 -19.35 -13.87 6.99
N SER A 86 -18.49 -14.48 6.18
CA SER A 86 -18.85 -15.62 5.35
C SER A 86 -19.14 -16.87 6.18
N GLU A 87 -18.36 -17.10 7.23
CA GLU A 87 -18.56 -18.21 8.15
C GLU A 87 -19.91 -18.08 8.89
N VAL A 88 -20.16 -16.92 9.51
CA VAL A 88 -21.41 -16.66 10.24
C VAL A 88 -22.62 -16.59 9.31
N ALA A 89 -22.48 -16.07 8.08
CA ALA A 89 -23.56 -16.03 7.10
C ALA A 89 -23.98 -17.42 6.61
N SER A 90 -23.08 -18.41 6.71
CA SER A 90 -23.33 -19.77 6.25
C SER A 90 -24.10 -20.61 7.26
N GLU A 91 -24.36 -20.11 8.47
CA GLU A 91 -25.04 -20.86 9.53
C GLU A 91 -26.42 -20.27 9.87
N ILE A 92 -27.44 -21.13 9.84
CA ILE A 92 -28.82 -20.81 10.21
C ILE A 92 -29.19 -21.61 11.45
N THR A 93 -29.72 -20.93 12.45
CA THR A 93 -30.21 -21.57 13.67
C THR A 93 -31.72 -21.58 13.67
N ILE A 94 -32.31 -22.77 13.82
CA ILE A 94 -33.75 -22.96 13.92
C ILE A 94 -34.03 -23.48 15.33
N GLN A 95 -34.87 -22.76 16.07
CA GLN A 95 -35.24 -23.11 17.44
C GLN A 95 -36.71 -23.50 17.49
N VAL A 96 -37.01 -24.73 17.90
CA VAL A 96 -38.38 -25.18 18.15
C VAL A 96 -38.68 -25.02 19.63
N ARG A 97 -39.65 -24.15 19.96
CA ARG A 97 -40.03 -23.89 21.36
C ARG A 97 -41.03 -24.92 21.88
N PRO A 98 -40.95 -25.29 23.18
CA PRO A 98 -41.95 -26.16 23.81
C PRO A 98 -43.33 -25.50 23.82
N ALA A 99 -44.38 -26.28 23.57
CA ALA A 99 -45.77 -25.87 23.73
C ALA A 99 -46.57 -27.00 24.39
N ALA A 100 -47.52 -26.64 25.27
CA ALA A 100 -48.18 -27.55 26.22
C ALA A 100 -48.97 -28.72 25.58
N SER A 101 -49.19 -28.70 24.25
CA SER A 101 -49.99 -29.69 23.53
C SER A 101 -49.29 -30.33 22.34
N ARG A 102 -47.96 -30.20 22.24
CA ARG A 102 -47.19 -30.72 21.09
C ARG A 102 -45.97 -31.52 21.54
N ASP A 103 -45.67 -32.55 20.77
CA ASP A 103 -44.43 -33.33 20.90
C ASP A 103 -43.30 -32.55 20.24
N LEU A 104 -42.37 -32.06 21.08
CA LEU A 104 -41.25 -31.24 20.69
C LEU A 104 -40.26 -31.99 19.78
N ASP A 105 -40.05 -33.29 20.02
CA ASP A 105 -39.09 -34.09 19.26
C ASP A 105 -39.67 -34.44 17.88
N ARG A 106 -40.98 -34.68 17.79
CA ARG A 106 -41.68 -34.82 16.51
C ARG A 106 -41.64 -33.55 15.67
N ASP A 107 -41.87 -32.40 16.30
CA ASP A 107 -41.83 -31.10 15.61
C ASP A 107 -40.41 -30.77 15.14
N ALA A 108 -39.38 -31.07 15.96
CA ALA A 108 -37.98 -30.89 15.58
C ALA A 108 -37.57 -31.81 14.42
N ALA A 109 -37.99 -33.08 14.42
CA ALA A 109 -37.74 -34.01 13.32
C ALA A 109 -38.40 -33.53 12.01
N ALA A 110 -39.64 -33.06 12.10
CA ALA A 110 -40.38 -32.58 10.94
C ALA A 110 -39.81 -31.25 10.40
N ALA A 111 -39.40 -30.33 11.27
CA ALA A 111 -38.65 -29.13 10.89
C ALA A 111 -37.30 -29.47 10.23
N THR A 112 -36.58 -30.46 10.76
CA THR A 112 -35.31 -30.94 10.18
C THR A 112 -35.51 -31.42 8.73
N GLN A 113 -36.58 -32.18 8.46
CA GLN A 113 -36.89 -32.63 7.10
C GLN A 113 -37.27 -31.48 6.17
N ALA A 114 -38.07 -30.52 6.66
CA ALA A 114 -38.43 -29.34 5.87
C ALA A 114 -37.20 -28.53 5.45
N VAL A 115 -36.19 -28.44 6.32
CA VAL A 115 -34.94 -27.72 6.04
C VAL A 115 -34.05 -28.50 5.08
N ARG A 116 -33.92 -29.83 5.25
CA ARG A 116 -33.14 -30.69 4.33
C ARG A 116 -33.67 -30.65 2.90
N ASN A 117 -34.97 -30.50 2.73
CA ASN A 117 -35.60 -30.43 1.41
C ASN A 117 -35.37 -29.09 0.70
N GLN A 118 -34.74 -28.13 1.38
CA GLN A 118 -34.58 -26.79 0.82
C GLN A 118 -33.29 -26.65 0.02
N SER A 119 -33.41 -26.06 -1.17
CA SER A 119 -32.26 -25.83 -2.06
C SER A 119 -31.23 -24.89 -1.42
N GLY A 120 -29.95 -25.23 -1.55
CA GLY A 120 -28.84 -24.44 -0.99
C GLY A 120 -28.45 -24.79 0.46
N ILE A 121 -29.09 -25.78 1.09
CA ILE A 121 -28.64 -26.33 2.37
C ILE A 121 -27.67 -27.50 2.12
N VAL A 122 -26.49 -27.46 2.73
CA VAL A 122 -25.43 -28.47 2.60
C VAL A 122 -25.49 -29.49 3.73
N GLU A 123 -25.75 -29.01 4.95
CA GLU A 123 -25.74 -29.84 6.15
C GLU A 123 -26.88 -29.40 7.08
N VAL A 124 -27.54 -30.36 7.71
CA VAL A 124 -28.55 -30.11 8.76
C VAL A 124 -28.25 -31.02 9.94
N ARG A 125 -27.95 -30.40 11.08
CA ARG A 125 -27.64 -31.09 12.33
C ARG A 125 -28.67 -30.72 13.41
N PRO A 126 -29.66 -31.59 13.68
CA PRO A 126 -30.50 -31.45 14.85
C PRO A 126 -29.70 -31.82 16.10
N PHE A 127 -29.78 -31.00 17.15
CA PHE A 127 -29.17 -31.33 18.44
C PHE A 127 -30.12 -32.16 19.28
N THR A 128 -29.60 -33.21 19.93
CA THR A 128 -30.38 -33.98 20.89
C THR A 128 -30.52 -33.22 22.22
N LYS A 129 -31.37 -33.77 23.10
CA LYS A 129 -31.57 -33.23 24.44
C LYS A 129 -30.27 -33.28 25.24
N GLU A 130 -29.53 -34.38 25.15
CA GLU A 130 -28.28 -34.63 25.88
C GLU A 130 -27.16 -33.73 25.39
N GLU A 131 -27.07 -33.48 24.08
CA GLU A 131 -26.10 -32.54 23.52
C GLU A 131 -26.39 -31.11 23.97
N SER A 132 -27.67 -30.72 23.97
CA SER A 132 -28.10 -29.42 24.48
C SER A 132 -27.81 -29.29 25.98
N ALA A 133 -27.96 -30.37 26.76
CA ALA A 133 -27.61 -30.42 28.18
C ALA A 133 -26.12 -30.17 28.42
N LYS A 134 -25.24 -30.83 27.64
CA LYS A 134 -23.79 -30.65 27.71
C LYS A 134 -23.36 -29.22 27.39
N LEU A 135 -24.03 -28.55 26.46
CA LEU A 135 -23.75 -27.13 26.16
C LEU A 135 -24.12 -26.19 27.32
N LEU A 136 -25.08 -26.58 28.16
CA LEU A 136 -25.57 -25.79 29.29
C LEU A 136 -24.83 -26.12 30.61
N GLU A 137 -24.20 -27.29 30.70
CA GLU A 137 -23.45 -27.78 31.87
C GLU A 137 -22.40 -26.78 32.41
N PRO A 138 -21.63 -26.03 31.58
CA PRO A 138 -20.67 -25.04 32.10
C PRO A 138 -21.33 -23.87 32.83
N TRP A 139 -22.59 -23.57 32.54
CA TRP A 139 -23.33 -22.44 33.09
C TRP A 139 -24.22 -22.85 34.26
N LEU A 140 -24.81 -24.05 34.19
CA LEU A 140 -25.82 -24.52 35.13
C LEU A 140 -25.31 -25.61 36.10
N GLY A 141 -24.09 -26.11 35.89
CA GLY A 141 -23.52 -27.19 36.68
C GLY A 141 -23.93 -28.59 36.21
N THR A 142 -23.26 -29.61 36.75
CA THR A 142 -23.49 -31.02 36.42
C THR A 142 -24.72 -31.57 37.15
N GLY A 143 -25.58 -32.34 36.48
CA GLY A 143 -26.67 -33.09 37.12
C GLY A 143 -28.07 -32.47 37.06
N LEU A 144 -28.28 -31.44 36.25
CA LEU A 144 -29.63 -30.93 35.95
C LEU A 144 -30.38 -31.88 35.01
N SER A 145 -31.57 -32.32 35.43
CA SER A 145 -32.48 -33.02 34.52
C SER A 145 -33.20 -32.01 33.63
N LEU A 146 -32.92 -32.04 32.31
CA LEU A 146 -33.63 -31.22 31.32
C LEU A 146 -35.10 -31.65 31.12
N ASP A 147 -35.61 -32.60 31.92
CA ASP A 147 -37.04 -32.95 31.96
C ASP A 147 -37.89 -31.85 32.60
N ASP A 148 -37.33 -31.08 33.54
CA ASP A 148 -38.07 -30.05 34.29
C ASP A 148 -37.96 -28.63 33.71
N LEU A 149 -37.02 -28.41 32.79
CA LEU A 149 -36.86 -27.11 32.12
C LEU A 149 -37.42 -27.16 30.69
N PRO A 150 -38.24 -26.17 30.28
CA PRO A 150 -38.71 -26.05 28.91
C PRO A 150 -37.56 -25.55 28.00
N VAL A 151 -36.64 -26.47 27.66
CA VAL A 151 -35.51 -26.18 26.77
C VAL A 151 -35.94 -26.35 25.30
N PRO A 152 -35.75 -25.33 24.44
CA PRO A 152 -36.05 -25.45 23.02
C PRO A 152 -35.12 -26.45 22.33
N ARG A 153 -35.60 -27.09 21.25
CA ARG A 153 -34.74 -27.90 20.38
C ARG A 153 -34.07 -27.01 19.36
N VAL A 154 -32.76 -27.17 19.21
CA VAL A 154 -31.95 -26.39 18.28
C VAL A 154 -31.58 -27.26 17.08
N ILE A 155 -31.77 -26.72 15.88
CA ILE A 155 -31.36 -27.33 14.62
C ILE A 155 -30.45 -26.32 13.94
N VAL A 156 -29.21 -26.75 13.66
CA VAL A 156 -28.25 -25.94 12.91
C VAL A 156 -28.23 -26.41 11.47
N ALA A 157 -28.35 -25.47 10.53
CA ALA A 157 -28.29 -25.74 9.11
C ALA A 157 -27.18 -24.91 8.45
N ARG A 158 -26.31 -25.58 7.69
CA ARG A 158 -25.25 -24.91 6.92
C ARG A 158 -25.72 -24.66 5.50
N VAL A 159 -25.66 -23.41 5.07
CA VAL A 159 -25.99 -22.93 3.72
C VAL A 159 -24.74 -23.04 2.86
N GLN A 160 -24.92 -23.36 1.59
CA GLN A 160 -23.85 -23.37 0.61
C GLN A 160 -23.28 -21.95 0.44
N PRO A 161 -21.95 -21.76 0.60
CA PRO A 161 -21.31 -20.47 0.40
C PRO A 161 -21.63 -19.90 -0.99
N GLY A 162 -22.04 -18.63 -1.05
CA GLY A 162 -22.35 -17.94 -2.30
C GLY A 162 -23.76 -18.19 -2.87
N THR A 163 -24.61 -18.97 -2.19
CA THR A 163 -25.99 -19.21 -2.64
C THR A 163 -26.96 -18.25 -1.94
N THR A 164 -27.85 -17.61 -2.71
CA THR A 164 -28.93 -16.78 -2.16
C THR A 164 -30.10 -17.63 -1.70
N LEU A 165 -30.10 -18.05 -0.44
CA LEU A 165 -31.24 -18.75 0.17
C LEU A 165 -32.39 -17.76 0.46
N ASP A 166 -33.60 -18.09 -0.03
CA ASP A 166 -34.84 -17.41 0.35
C ASP A 166 -35.28 -17.83 1.76
N LEU A 167 -34.88 -17.02 2.74
CA LEU A 167 -35.22 -17.21 4.14
C LEU A 167 -36.71 -17.04 4.43
N ALA A 168 -37.42 -16.22 3.66
CA ALA A 168 -38.86 -16.04 3.86
C ALA A 168 -39.62 -17.29 3.40
N ALA A 169 -39.18 -17.93 2.33
CA ALA A 169 -39.67 -19.26 1.94
C ALA A 169 -39.30 -20.33 2.98
N LEU A 170 -38.04 -20.36 3.46
CA LEU A 170 -37.63 -21.30 4.51
C LEU A 170 -38.44 -21.14 5.79
N ARG A 171 -38.62 -19.90 6.27
CA ARG A 171 -39.41 -19.58 7.46
C ARG A 171 -40.84 -20.08 7.30
N ARG A 172 -41.48 -19.82 6.16
CA ARG A 172 -42.84 -20.33 5.86
C ARG A 172 -42.89 -21.86 5.87
N ALA A 173 -41.95 -22.53 5.22
CA ALA A 173 -41.89 -23.99 5.16
C ALA A 173 -41.71 -24.61 6.56
N VAL A 174 -40.87 -24.02 7.40
CA VAL A 174 -40.63 -24.49 8.77
C VAL A 174 -41.83 -24.21 9.68
N THR A 175 -42.43 -23.01 9.63
CA THR A 175 -43.58 -22.65 10.46
C THR A 175 -44.85 -23.43 10.08
N LEU A 176 -44.99 -23.88 8.83
CA LEU A 176 -46.09 -24.78 8.41
C LEU A 176 -46.05 -26.12 9.15
N VAL A 177 -44.86 -26.63 9.42
CA VAL A 177 -44.66 -27.97 10.01
C VAL A 177 -44.52 -27.87 11.54
N ALA A 178 -43.82 -26.85 12.02
CA ALA A 178 -43.60 -26.56 13.43
C ALA A 178 -43.96 -25.08 13.72
N PRO A 179 -45.20 -24.77 14.13
CA PRO A 179 -45.64 -23.38 14.36
C PRO A 179 -44.87 -22.64 15.45
N THR A 180 -44.26 -23.37 16.38
CA THR A 180 -43.45 -22.82 17.48
C THR A 180 -42.00 -22.57 17.09
N ALA A 181 -41.61 -22.90 15.84
CA ALA A 181 -40.25 -22.76 15.36
C ALA A 181 -39.92 -21.31 14.96
N SER A 182 -38.80 -20.80 15.44
CA SER A 182 -38.20 -19.55 15.00
C SER A 182 -36.92 -19.81 14.22
N VAL A 183 -36.85 -19.24 13.01
CA VAL A 183 -35.64 -19.23 12.18
C VAL A 183 -34.88 -17.94 12.49
N ASP A 184 -33.64 -18.07 12.94
CA ASP A 184 -32.72 -16.96 13.13
C ASP A 184 -31.64 -17.03 12.05
N ASP A 185 -31.59 -15.97 11.24
CA ASP A 185 -30.52 -15.71 10.32
C ASP A 185 -29.71 -14.55 10.89
N HIS A 186 -28.46 -14.80 11.26
CA HIS A 186 -27.57 -13.81 11.87
C HIS A 186 -27.26 -12.60 10.95
N ARG A 187 -27.95 -12.47 9.79
CA ARG A 187 -27.78 -11.45 8.76
C ARG A 187 -27.98 -10.03 9.26
N ALA A 188 -28.93 -9.77 10.17
CA ALA A 188 -29.16 -8.41 10.68
C ALA A 188 -27.94 -7.86 11.44
N TRP A 189 -27.18 -8.74 12.10
CA TRP A 189 -25.96 -8.38 12.79
C TRP A 189 -24.76 -8.33 11.82
N ILE A 190 -24.72 -9.21 10.82
CA ILE A 190 -23.76 -9.16 9.70
C ILE A 190 -23.86 -7.84 8.92
N GLU A 191 -25.08 -7.36 8.65
CA GLU A 191 -25.28 -6.10 7.91
C GLU A 191 -24.73 -4.89 8.69
N ARG A 192 -24.87 -4.89 10.01
CA ARG A 192 -24.23 -3.88 10.88
C ARG A 192 -22.71 -4.02 10.86
N MET A 193 -22.18 -5.23 10.83
CA MET A 193 -20.74 -5.44 10.71
C MET A 193 -20.21 -4.96 9.36
N ARG A 194 -20.95 -5.19 8.27
CA ARG A 194 -20.60 -4.67 6.93
C ARG A 194 -20.54 -3.16 6.90
N SER A 195 -21.50 -2.48 7.53
CA SER A 195 -21.47 -1.01 7.60
C SER A 195 -20.28 -0.50 8.42
N MET A 196 -19.89 -1.19 9.50
CA MET A 196 -18.67 -0.88 10.27
C MET A 196 -17.40 -1.12 9.44
N THR A 197 -17.29 -2.24 8.71
CA THR A 197 -16.16 -2.50 7.80
C THR A 197 -16.09 -1.42 6.71
N GLY A 198 -17.24 -1.00 6.17
CA GLY A 198 -17.34 0.12 5.24
C GLY A 198 -16.79 1.42 5.83
N ALA A 199 -17.13 1.74 7.08
CA ALA A 199 -16.58 2.91 7.77
C ALA A 199 -15.05 2.84 7.91
N THR A 200 -14.48 1.66 8.19
CA THR A 200 -13.02 1.46 8.21
C THR A 200 -12.38 1.70 6.83
N LEU A 201 -13.01 1.24 5.75
CA LEU A 201 -12.55 1.52 4.39
C LEU A 201 -12.56 3.03 4.10
N PHE A 202 -13.63 3.73 4.46
CA PHE A 202 -13.72 5.19 4.29
C PHE A 202 -12.67 5.94 5.12
N ALA A 203 -12.44 5.52 6.37
CA ALA A 203 -11.38 6.10 7.20
C ALA A 203 -9.99 5.87 6.58
N GLY A 204 -9.73 4.68 6.05
CA GLY A 204 -8.50 4.34 5.34
C GLY A 204 -8.26 5.22 4.10
N ILE A 205 -9.29 5.41 3.28
CA ILE A 205 -9.26 6.31 2.12
C ILE A 205 -8.99 7.76 2.58
N GLY A 206 -9.63 8.20 3.66
CA GLY A 206 -9.42 9.53 4.25
C GLY A 206 -7.96 9.76 4.68
N ILE A 207 -7.36 8.78 5.38
CA ILE A 207 -5.95 8.84 5.78
C ILE A 207 -5.05 8.87 4.54
N LEU A 208 -5.30 8.03 3.53
CA LEU A 208 -4.50 8.01 2.30
C LEU A 208 -4.58 9.35 1.56
N ALA A 209 -5.77 9.96 1.48
CA ALA A 209 -5.95 11.27 0.88
C ALA A 209 -5.16 12.35 1.64
N LEU A 210 -5.17 12.32 2.97
CA LEU A 210 -4.37 13.22 3.81
C LEU A 210 -2.86 13.05 3.57
N VAL A 211 -2.38 11.81 3.46
CA VAL A 211 -0.95 11.52 3.18
C VAL A 211 -0.56 12.01 1.79
N ILE A 212 -1.41 11.80 0.77
CA ILE A 212 -1.17 12.31 -0.57
C ILE A 212 -1.10 13.84 -0.55
N MET A 213 -2.05 14.51 0.10
CA MET A 213 -2.07 15.97 0.22
C MET A 213 -0.81 16.49 0.94
N ALA A 214 -0.44 15.90 2.07
CA ALA A 214 0.78 16.24 2.81
C ALA A 214 2.04 16.04 1.96
N THR A 215 2.09 14.97 1.16
CA THR A 215 3.19 14.70 0.23
C THR A 215 3.30 15.79 -0.83
N VAL A 216 2.18 16.16 -1.47
CA VAL A 216 2.16 17.22 -2.49
C VAL A 216 2.63 18.55 -1.90
N ILE A 217 2.15 18.93 -0.71
CA ILE A 217 2.55 20.15 -0.02
C ILE A 217 4.05 20.12 0.30
N SER A 218 4.53 19.05 0.92
CA SER A 218 5.94 18.91 1.31
C SER A 218 6.88 18.97 0.11
N VAL A 219 6.56 18.24 -0.97
CA VAL A 219 7.33 18.25 -2.22
C VAL A 219 7.31 19.63 -2.87
N SER A 220 6.18 20.34 -2.82
CA SER A 220 6.08 21.70 -3.34
C SER A 220 7.00 22.66 -2.58
N PHE A 221 6.98 22.62 -1.24
CA PHE A 221 7.88 23.42 -0.42
C PHE A 221 9.35 23.07 -0.67
N ALA A 222 9.69 21.79 -0.75
CA ALA A 222 11.05 21.35 -1.03
C ALA A 222 11.53 21.79 -2.43
N THR A 223 10.67 21.71 -3.44
CA THR A 223 10.99 22.15 -4.81
C THR A 223 11.21 23.67 -4.86
N ARG A 224 10.34 24.46 -4.21
CA ARG A 224 10.51 25.92 -4.12
C ARG A 224 11.80 26.30 -3.39
N GLY A 225 12.08 25.66 -2.25
CA GLY A 225 13.32 25.87 -1.50
C GLY A 225 14.57 25.52 -2.32
N ALA A 226 14.52 24.42 -3.07
CA ALA A 226 15.61 24.02 -3.96
C ALA A 226 15.82 25.02 -5.12
N MET A 227 14.75 25.55 -5.71
CA MET A 227 14.83 26.58 -6.75
C MET A 227 15.39 27.89 -6.21
N ALA A 228 14.91 28.34 -5.04
CA ALA A 228 15.40 29.55 -4.39
C ALA A 228 16.90 29.46 -4.05
N ALA A 229 17.36 28.31 -3.55
CA ALA A 229 18.76 28.09 -3.22
C ALA A 229 19.69 28.04 -4.45
N ASN A 230 19.17 27.67 -5.64
CA ASN A 230 19.95 27.53 -6.87
C ASN A 230 19.67 28.64 -7.90
N ARG A 231 18.96 29.71 -7.53
CA ARG A 231 18.60 30.83 -8.42
C ARG A 231 19.81 31.40 -9.20
N PRO A 232 20.99 31.65 -8.61
CA PRO A 232 22.14 32.19 -9.36
C PRO A 232 22.64 31.27 -10.47
N ILE A 233 22.51 29.95 -10.30
CA ILE A 233 22.90 28.95 -11.31
C ILE A 233 21.92 28.97 -12.48
N VAL A 234 20.62 29.15 -12.18
CA VAL A 234 19.56 29.21 -13.19
C VAL A 234 19.70 30.48 -14.04
N GLU A 235 19.98 31.62 -13.43
CA GLU A 235 20.19 32.90 -14.15
C GLU A 235 21.35 32.80 -15.15
N VAL A 236 22.49 32.22 -14.77
CA VAL A 236 23.62 32.01 -15.70
C VAL A 236 23.24 31.09 -16.86
N LEU A 237 22.47 30.02 -16.60
CA LEU A 237 22.04 29.10 -17.65
C LEU A 237 21.04 29.75 -18.63
N HIS A 238 20.18 30.62 -18.12
CA HIS A 238 19.24 31.39 -18.91
C HIS A 238 19.98 32.38 -19.83
N PHE A 239 21.02 33.06 -19.34
CA PHE A 239 21.87 33.93 -20.16
C PHE A 239 22.60 33.19 -21.31
N VAL A 240 22.85 31.90 -21.17
CA VAL A 240 23.46 31.05 -22.23
C VAL A 240 22.41 30.49 -23.21
N GLY A 241 21.12 30.84 -23.05
CA GLY A 241 20.04 30.48 -23.98
C GLY A 241 19.39 29.12 -23.70
N ALA A 242 19.47 28.59 -22.48
CA ALA A 242 18.77 27.37 -22.12
C ALA A 242 17.25 27.62 -22.04
N GLY A 243 16.46 27.05 -22.97
CA GLY A 243 15.01 27.18 -22.94
C GLY A 243 14.35 26.47 -21.75
N ASP A 244 13.25 27.04 -21.23
CA ASP A 244 12.58 26.60 -19.99
C ASP A 244 12.12 25.13 -20.03
N ARG A 245 11.77 24.63 -21.22
CA ARG A 245 11.42 23.21 -21.43
C ARG A 245 12.60 22.28 -21.16
N TYR A 246 13.83 22.68 -21.47
CA TYR A 246 15.02 21.88 -21.19
C TYR A 246 15.29 21.80 -19.68
N ILE A 247 15.12 22.92 -18.98
CA ILE A 247 15.25 23.01 -17.52
C ILE A 247 14.16 22.16 -16.85
N ALA A 248 12.89 22.37 -17.21
CA ALA A 248 11.76 21.64 -16.64
C ALA A 248 11.87 20.12 -16.80
N ASN A 249 12.33 19.64 -17.96
CA ASN A 249 12.44 18.20 -18.21
C ASN A 249 13.59 17.57 -17.40
N ARG A 250 14.68 18.32 -17.14
CA ARG A 250 15.79 17.82 -16.32
C ARG A 250 15.43 17.77 -14.84
N PHE A 251 14.72 18.78 -14.35
CA PHE A 251 14.14 18.79 -13.00
C PHE A 251 13.15 17.64 -12.82
N LEU A 252 12.24 17.42 -13.77
CA LEU A 252 11.28 16.31 -13.73
C LEU A 252 11.96 14.95 -13.55
N ARG A 253 12.99 14.65 -14.36
CA ARG A 253 13.72 13.36 -14.25
C ARG A 253 14.44 13.23 -12.91
N HIS A 254 14.95 14.33 -12.36
CA HIS A 254 15.62 14.32 -11.06
C HIS A 254 14.64 14.02 -9.94
N PHE A 255 13.54 14.76 -9.86
CA PHE A 255 12.51 14.56 -8.83
C PHE A 255 11.76 13.23 -8.97
N LEU A 256 11.56 12.75 -10.20
CA LEU A 256 11.02 11.41 -10.44
C LEU A 256 11.93 10.31 -9.87
N ARG A 257 13.26 10.43 -10.05
CA ARG A 257 14.21 9.49 -9.46
C ARG A 257 14.21 9.54 -7.94
N LEU A 258 14.22 10.74 -7.35
CA LEU A 258 14.15 10.89 -5.89
C LEU A 258 12.84 10.33 -5.32
N GLY A 259 11.71 10.58 -6.00
CA GLY A 259 10.41 10.04 -5.63
C GLY A 259 10.35 8.52 -5.75
N LEU A 260 10.97 7.95 -6.79
CA LEU A 260 11.05 6.51 -6.98
C LEU A 260 11.97 5.84 -5.96
N GLU A 261 13.14 6.43 -5.65
CA GLU A 261 14.02 5.96 -4.59
C GLU A 261 13.30 5.97 -3.24
N GLY A 262 12.66 7.10 -2.87
CA GLY A 262 11.87 7.19 -1.65
C GLY A 262 10.72 6.19 -1.63
N GLY A 263 9.99 6.05 -2.74
CA GLY A 263 8.88 5.11 -2.88
C GLY A 263 9.31 3.65 -2.74
N VAL A 264 10.43 3.27 -3.34
CA VAL A 264 11.00 1.92 -3.23
C VAL A 264 11.49 1.65 -1.81
N ILE A 265 12.14 2.61 -1.16
CA ILE A 265 12.60 2.46 0.23
C ILE A 265 11.39 2.31 1.16
N GLY A 266 10.43 3.23 1.11
CA GLY A 266 9.27 3.21 2.00
C GLY A 266 8.36 2.00 1.76
N GLY A 267 8.06 1.70 0.49
CA GLY A 267 7.28 0.53 0.10
C GLY A 267 7.99 -0.77 0.42
N GLY A 268 9.31 -0.85 0.19
CA GLY A 268 10.13 -2.01 0.53
C GLY A 268 10.17 -2.27 2.03
N ILE A 269 10.36 -1.23 2.86
CA ILE A 269 10.30 -1.37 4.32
C ILE A 269 8.91 -1.83 4.77
N ALA A 270 7.83 -1.30 4.17
CA ALA A 270 6.48 -1.75 4.50
C ALA A 270 6.26 -3.23 4.13
N MET A 271 6.67 -3.65 2.93
CA MET A 271 6.59 -5.05 2.50
C MET A 271 7.39 -5.96 3.43
N LEU A 272 8.59 -5.55 3.84
CA LEU A 272 9.40 -6.29 4.81
C LEU A 272 8.74 -6.34 6.19
N ALA A 273 8.16 -5.25 6.67
CA ALA A 273 7.47 -5.22 7.95
C ALA A 273 6.28 -6.18 7.98
N PHE A 274 5.48 -6.18 6.92
CA PHE A 274 4.37 -7.13 6.76
C PHE A 274 4.84 -8.57 6.60
N GLY A 275 5.84 -8.84 5.75
CA GLY A 275 6.38 -10.19 5.58
C GLY A 275 7.07 -10.73 6.84
N PHE A 276 7.70 -9.86 7.62
CA PHE A 276 8.29 -10.24 8.91
C PHE A 276 7.21 -10.54 9.95
N SER A 277 6.12 -9.77 9.97
CA SER A 277 4.94 -10.06 10.80
C SER A 277 4.33 -11.43 10.46
N GLU A 278 4.25 -11.78 9.19
CA GLU A 278 3.77 -13.09 8.73
C GLU A 278 4.70 -14.23 9.21
N SER A 279 6.01 -14.06 9.09
CA SER A 279 6.99 -15.05 9.57
C SER A 279 6.94 -15.25 11.08
N ILE A 280 6.78 -14.17 11.85
CA ILE A 280 6.63 -14.26 13.32
C ILE A 280 5.31 -14.97 13.65
N ALA A 281 4.20 -14.61 13.02
CA ALA A 281 2.91 -15.25 13.25
C ALA A 281 2.97 -16.76 12.98
N GLY A 282 3.68 -17.19 11.93
CA GLY A 282 3.93 -18.60 11.64
C GLY A 282 4.84 -19.32 12.64
N TRP A 283 5.72 -18.60 13.36
CA TRP A 283 6.53 -19.19 14.43
C TRP A 283 5.74 -19.38 15.73
N PHE A 284 4.75 -18.51 15.97
CA PHE A 284 3.88 -18.59 17.15
C PHE A 284 2.60 -19.42 16.92
N SER A 285 2.36 -19.90 15.70
CA SER A 285 1.20 -20.75 15.38
C SER A 285 1.24 -22.04 16.21
N GLY A 286 0.16 -22.33 16.94
CA GLY A 286 0.09 -23.46 17.88
C GLY A 286 0.50 -23.13 19.32
N THR A 287 0.80 -21.87 19.65
CA THR A 287 0.84 -21.39 21.04
C THR A 287 -0.49 -20.73 21.42
N PRO A 288 -0.94 -20.81 22.69
CA PRO A 288 -2.22 -20.19 23.13
C PRO A 288 -2.29 -18.69 22.84
N VAL A 289 -1.13 -18.02 22.85
CA VAL A 289 -0.99 -16.60 22.55
C VAL A 289 -1.13 -16.36 21.04
N GLY A 290 -0.44 -17.13 20.20
CA GLY A 290 -0.56 -17.05 18.75
C GLY A 290 -1.97 -17.34 18.24
N ASP A 291 -2.64 -18.34 18.81
CA ASP A 291 -4.01 -18.71 18.44
C ASP A 291 -5.02 -17.63 18.86
N GLN A 292 -4.84 -16.99 20.02
CA GLN A 292 -5.67 -15.84 20.43
C GLN A 292 -5.45 -14.63 19.51
N PHE A 293 -4.21 -14.33 19.12
CA PHE A 293 -3.94 -13.23 18.19
C PHE A 293 -4.48 -13.53 16.79
N ALA A 294 -4.32 -14.75 16.29
CA ALA A 294 -4.87 -15.18 15.02
C ALA A 294 -6.41 -15.17 15.01
N ALA A 295 -7.05 -15.53 16.14
CA ALA A 295 -8.50 -15.45 16.28
C ALA A 295 -9.02 -14.00 16.35
N LEU A 296 -8.26 -13.06 16.92
CA LEU A 296 -8.67 -11.66 17.06
C LEU A 296 -8.38 -10.80 15.82
N LEU A 297 -7.27 -11.07 15.11
CA LEU A 297 -6.78 -10.22 14.03
C LEU A 297 -6.80 -10.92 12.65
N GLY A 298 -7.10 -12.21 12.64
CA GLY A 298 -7.00 -13.08 11.46
C GLY A 298 -5.56 -13.55 11.22
N THR A 299 -5.35 -14.28 10.13
CA THR A 299 -3.98 -14.58 9.68
C THR A 299 -3.34 -13.28 9.19
N PHE A 300 -2.21 -12.86 9.77
CA PHE A 300 -1.45 -11.67 9.35
C PHE A 300 -0.79 -11.82 7.96
N SER A 301 -1.41 -12.59 7.07
CA SER A 301 -0.94 -12.87 5.72
C SER A 301 -1.65 -11.94 4.75
N LEU A 302 -0.93 -10.94 4.26
CA LEU A 302 -1.39 -10.20 3.08
C LEU A 302 -1.47 -11.15 1.90
N ARG A 303 -2.65 -11.26 1.28
CA ARG A 303 -2.80 -11.98 0.01
C ARG A 303 -1.78 -11.42 -1.00
N PRO A 304 -1.32 -12.21 -1.98
CA PRO A 304 -0.39 -11.72 -3.02
C PRO A 304 -0.87 -10.44 -3.72
N SER A 305 -2.19 -10.26 -3.85
CA SER A 305 -2.82 -9.04 -4.34
C SER A 305 -2.55 -7.80 -3.48
N GLY A 306 -2.40 -7.98 -2.15
CA GLY A 306 -2.03 -6.91 -1.22
C GLY A 306 -0.61 -6.40 -1.46
N TYR A 307 0.37 -7.28 -1.66
CA TYR A 307 1.73 -6.88 -2.03
C TYR A 307 1.77 -6.15 -3.37
N LEU A 308 0.99 -6.59 -4.36
CA LEU A 308 0.82 -5.87 -5.63
C LEU A 308 0.18 -4.49 -5.44
N ALA A 309 -0.82 -4.37 -4.55
CA ALA A 309 -1.43 -3.08 -4.23
C ALA A 309 -0.41 -2.12 -3.59
N LEU A 310 0.45 -2.60 -2.68
CA LEU A 310 1.51 -1.79 -2.09
C LEU A 310 2.55 -1.36 -3.14
N ALA A 311 2.95 -2.26 -4.05
CA ALA A 311 3.86 -1.95 -5.14
C ALA A 311 3.27 -0.87 -6.08
N ALA A 312 2.02 -1.05 -6.50
CA ALA A 312 1.30 -0.09 -7.34
C ALA A 312 1.16 1.26 -6.64
N GLN A 313 0.88 1.26 -5.33
CA GLN A 313 0.79 2.48 -4.53
C GLN A 313 2.13 3.22 -4.43
N ALA A 314 3.24 2.53 -4.24
CA ALA A 314 4.57 3.16 -4.21
C ALA A 314 4.88 3.86 -5.55
N VAL A 315 4.54 3.21 -6.67
CA VAL A 315 4.66 3.81 -8.02
C VAL A 315 3.74 5.02 -8.17
N LEU A 316 2.49 4.93 -7.70
CA LEU A 316 1.54 6.03 -7.73
C LEU A 316 2.06 7.24 -6.93
N ILE A 317 2.59 7.03 -5.73
CA ILE A 317 3.15 8.11 -4.90
C ILE A 317 4.35 8.75 -5.61
N ALA A 318 5.26 7.95 -6.18
CA ALA A 318 6.38 8.48 -6.97
C ALA A 318 5.90 9.33 -8.17
N ALA A 319 4.85 8.90 -8.86
CA ALA A 319 4.24 9.65 -9.95
C ALA A 319 3.60 10.97 -9.47
N ILE A 320 2.90 10.94 -8.34
CA ILE A 320 2.31 12.14 -7.72
C ILE A 320 3.41 13.12 -7.29
N THR A 321 4.49 12.65 -6.67
CA THR A 321 5.64 13.48 -6.31
C THR A 321 6.25 14.16 -7.53
N ALA A 322 6.45 13.42 -8.62
CA ALA A 322 6.99 13.99 -9.87
C ALA A 322 6.04 15.01 -10.50
N TRP A 323 4.74 14.73 -10.50
CA TRP A 323 3.71 15.65 -11.01
C TRP A 323 3.61 16.92 -10.18
N ALA A 324 3.60 16.80 -8.85
CA ALA A 324 3.57 17.92 -7.92
C ALA A 324 4.77 18.85 -8.15
N SER A 325 5.99 18.29 -8.16
CA SER A 325 7.21 19.06 -8.42
C SER A 325 7.16 19.82 -9.76
N ARG A 326 6.67 19.16 -10.83
CA ARG A 326 6.50 19.80 -12.14
C ARG A 326 5.52 20.96 -12.12
N ARG A 327 4.36 20.78 -11.47
CA ARG A 327 3.34 21.83 -11.30
C ARG A 327 3.91 23.02 -10.52
N THR A 328 4.62 22.76 -9.43
CA THR A 328 5.26 23.80 -8.61
C THR A 328 6.29 24.57 -9.41
N LEU A 329 7.12 23.89 -10.21
CA LEU A 329 8.14 24.51 -11.05
C LEU A 329 7.53 25.49 -12.07
N PHE A 330 6.51 25.06 -12.81
CA PHE A 330 5.85 25.94 -13.78
C PHE A 330 5.14 27.12 -13.11
N ALA A 331 4.52 26.91 -11.95
CA ALA A 331 3.93 28.01 -11.20
C ALA A 331 4.97 29.06 -10.80
N THR A 332 6.16 28.63 -10.38
CA THR A 332 7.25 29.54 -10.01
C THR A 332 7.89 30.23 -11.21
N LEU A 333 8.01 29.57 -12.37
CA LEU A 333 8.54 30.21 -13.59
C LEU A 333 7.58 31.28 -14.13
N ASN A 334 6.27 31.00 -14.13
CA ASN A 334 5.26 31.98 -14.55
C ASN A 334 5.15 33.21 -13.64
N GLU A 335 5.69 33.17 -12.42
CA GLU A 335 5.77 34.33 -11.52
C GLU A 335 7.01 35.22 -11.80
N ILE A 336 7.99 34.72 -12.57
CA ILE A 336 9.24 35.42 -12.88
C ILE A 336 9.16 36.14 -14.23
N ASP A 337 8.31 35.66 -15.15
CA ASP A 337 7.94 36.34 -16.41
C ASP A 337 6.90 37.45 -16.16
#